data_AF-A0A6J6G280-F1
#
_entry.id   AF-A0A6J6G280-F1
#
_cell.length_a   1.000
_cell.length_b   1.000
_cell.length_c   1.000
_cell.angle_alpha   90.00
_cell.angle_beta   90.00
_cell.angle_gamma   90.00
#
_symmetry.space_group_name_H-M   'P 1'
#
loop_
_entity.id
_entity.type
_entity.pdbx_description
1 polymer ?
#
loop_
_entity_poly.entity_id
_entity_poly.type
_entity_poly.pdbx_seq_one_letter_code
_entity_poly.pdbx_strand_id
1 'polypeptide(L)' 'MTFLEDGSEFGPVTEVLNLPGQDVLSIKSADGEVLIPFVRQLVPEVDIRNKKMTVIPPAISGTI' A
#
# COMPACT_ATOMS: atom_id res chain seq x y z
N MET A 1 -9.23 -4.04 1.09
CA MET A 1 -8.85 -3.68 -0.29
C MET A 1 -8.19 -2.32 -0.26
N THR A 2 -7.16 -2.12 -1.08
CA THR A 2 -6.42 -0.86 -1.15
C THR A 2 -6.74 -0.15 -2.46
N PHE A 3 -6.83 1.18 -2.39
CA PHE A 3 -7.17 2.06 -3.49
C PHE A 3 -6.11 3.13 -3.61
N LEU A 4 -5.83 3.59 -4.83
CA LEU A 4 -4.98 4.74 -5.09
C LEU A 4 -5.69 6.05 -4.73
N GLU A 5 -4.95 7.15 -4.63
CA GLU A 5 -5.51 8.49 -4.43
C GLU A 5 -6.48 8.89 -5.56
N ASP A 6 -6.28 8.34 -6.75
CA ASP A 6 -7.16 8.47 -7.92
C ASP A 6 -8.48 7.67 -7.79
N GLY A 7 -8.62 6.83 -6.76
CA GLY A 7 -9.77 5.93 -6.56
C GLY A 7 -9.65 4.59 -7.30
N SER A 8 -8.60 4.42 -8.10
CA SER A 8 -8.26 3.17 -8.79
C SER A 8 -7.96 2.04 -7.80
N GLU A 9 -8.47 0.83 -8.06
CA GLU A 9 -8.18 -0.34 -7.23
C GLU A 9 -6.71 -0.75 -7.38
N PHE A 10 -5.96 -0.75 -6.27
CA PHE A 10 -4.56 -1.13 -6.29
C PHE A 10 -4.38 -2.62 -6.01
N GLY A 11 -5.12 -3.15 -5.03
CA GLY A 11 -5.11 -4.58 -4.72
C GLY A 11 -5.31 -4.88 -3.23
N PRO A 12 -5.34 -6.16 -2.84
CA PRO A 12 -5.33 -6.55 -1.44
C PRO A 12 -3.91 -6.52 -0.85
N VAL A 13 -3.79 -6.10 0.42
CA VAL A 13 -2.58 -6.30 1.21
C VAL A 13 -2.38 -7.79 1.42
N THR A 14 -1.22 -8.32 1.04
CA THR A 14 -0.85 -9.72 1.23
C THR A 14 -0.22 -9.95 2.59
N GLU A 15 0.69 -9.06 3.00
CA GLU A 15 1.35 -9.14 4.30
C GLU A 15 1.80 -7.77 4.82
N VAL A 16 2.19 -7.74 6.09
CA VAL A 16 2.78 -6.56 6.73
C VAL A 16 4.17 -6.95 7.25
N LEU A 17 5.19 -6.43 6.59
CA LEU A 17 6.59 -6.61 6.93
C LEU A 17 6.96 -5.65 8.06
N ASN A 18 7.28 -6.21 9.22
CA ASN A 18 7.73 -5.46 10.39
C ASN A 18 9.27 -5.36 10.31
N LEU A 19 9.79 -4.24 9.81
CA LEU A 19 11.23 -4.01 9.70
C LEU A 19 11.76 -3.30 10.95
N PRO A 20 13.05 -3.45 11.30
CA PRO A 20 13.65 -2.75 12.43
C PRO A 20 13.69 -1.24 12.15
N GLY A 21 12.65 -0.54 12.63
CA GLY A 21 12.49 0.91 12.50
C GLY A 21 11.17 1.35 11.85
N GLN A 22 10.44 0.46 11.14
CA GLN A 22 9.18 0.81 10.49
C GLN A 22 8.41 -0.41 9.96
N ASP A 23 7.09 -0.29 9.87
CA ASP A 23 6.19 -1.23 9.19
C ASP A 23 6.06 -0.95 7.68
N VAL A 24 6.07 -2.00 6.87
CA VAL A 24 5.88 -1.94 5.41
C VAL A 24 4.74 -2.87 5.01
N LEU A 25 3.79 -2.37 4.24
CA LEU A 25 2.72 -3.16 3.65
C LEU A 25 3.22 -3.79 2.35
N SER A 26 3.08 -5.11 2.20
CA SER A 26 3.19 -5.77 0.91
C SER A 26 1.79 -5.87 0.29
N ILE A 27 1.65 -5.34 -0.92
CA ILE A 27 0.38 -5.30 -1.65
C ILE A 27 0.56 -6.00 -2.98
N LYS A 28 -0.34 -6.94 -3.28
CA LYS A 28 -0.37 -7.61 -4.57
C LYS A 28 -1.23 -6.81 -5.55
N SER A 29 -0.55 -6.03 -6.38
CA SER A 29 -1.14 -5.33 -7.51
C SER A 29 -1.22 -6.23 -8.73
N ALA A 30 -1.97 -5.81 -9.75
CA ALA A 30 -2.07 -6.52 -11.03
C ALA A 30 -0.71 -6.60 -11.75
N ASP A 31 0.16 -5.61 -11.53
CA ASP A 31 1.49 -5.51 -12.16
C ASP A 31 2.58 -6.29 -11.39
N GLY A 32 2.34 -6.62 -10.12
CA GLY A 32 3.31 -7.30 -9.28
C GLY A 32 3.11 -7.03 -7.78
N GLU A 33 4.12 -7.38 -7.00
CA GLU A 33 4.14 -7.11 -5.56
C GLU A 33 4.78 -5.75 -5.28
N VAL A 34 4.06 -4.91 -4.54
CA VAL A 34 4.51 -3.55 -4.21
C VAL A 34 4.62 -3.39 -2.71
N LEU A 35 5.78 -2.90 -2.28
CA LEU A 35 6.09 -2.62 -0.89
C LEU A 35 5.86 -1.14 -0.59
N ILE A 36 4.90 -0.85 0.28
CA ILE A 36 4.52 0.51 0.68
C ILE A 36 4.79 0.70 2.17
N PRO A 37 5.66 1.63 2.57
CA PRO A 37 5.82 2.03 3.96
C PRO A 37 4.49 2.42 4.61
N PHE A 38 4.18 1.87 5.79
CA PHE A 38 2.98 2.20 6.53
C PHE A 38 3.15 3.52 7.30
N VAL A 39 3.28 4.60 6.54
CA VAL A 39 3.44 5.96 7.05
C VAL A 39 2.26 6.81 6.64
N ARG A 40 1.94 7.81 7.47
CA ARG A 40 0.81 8.71 7.30
C ARG A 40 0.86 9.53 6.00
N GLN A 41 2.04 9.64 5.38
CA GLN A 41 2.21 10.29 4.08
C GLN A 41 1.78 9.41 2.91
N LEU A 42 1.94 8.09 3.01
CA LEU A 42 1.56 7.15 1.96
C LEU A 42 0.20 6.52 2.21
N VAL A 43 -0.22 6.41 3.47
CA VAL A 43 -1.55 5.93 3.85
C VAL A 43 -2.30 7.04 4.59
N PRO A 44 -2.84 8.03 3.86
CA PRO A 44 -3.53 9.17 4.48
C PRO A 44 -4.87 8.77 5.10
N GLU A 45 -5.58 7.81 4.49
CA GLU A 45 -6.93 7.41 4.89
C GLU A 45 -7.04 5.89 5.06
N VAL A 46 -7.53 5.48 6.23
CA VAL A 46 -7.79 4.08 6.57
C VAL A 46 -9.22 3.93 7.05
N ASP A 47 -10.06 3.32 6.23
CA ASP A 47 -11.46 3.07 6.52
C ASP A 47 -11.67 1.61 6.95
N ILE A 48 -11.42 1.36 8.24
CA ILE A 48 -11.59 0.05 8.88
C ILE A 48 -13.03 -0.46 8.86
N ARG A 49 -14.04 0.43 8.85
CA ARG A 49 -15.45 0.03 8.77
C ARG A 49 -15.77 -0.60 7.43
N ASN A 50 -15.29 0.00 6.34
CA ASN A 50 -15.52 -0.49 4.99
C ASN A 50 -14.42 -1.46 4.50
N LYS A 51 -13.38 -1.72 5.32
CA LYS A 51 -12.16 -2.46 4.96
C LYS A 51 -11.47 -1.90 3.71
N LYS A 52 -11.51 -0.57 3.57
CA LYS A 52 -10.86 0.18 2.47
C LYS A 52 -9.72 1.01 3.05
N MET A 53 -8.64 1.15 2.29
CA MET A 53 -7.59 2.12 2.61
C MET A 53 -7.13 2.81 1.34
N THR A 54 -6.83 4.08 1.44
CA THR A 54 -6.20 4.86 0.37
C THR A 54 -4.70 4.78 0.57
N VAL A 55 -3.99 4.30 -0.44
CA VAL A 55 -2.53 4.17 -0.44
C VAL A 55 -1.95 4.92 -1.63
N ILE A 56 -0.84 5.60 -1.39
CA ILE A 56 -0.04 6.28 -2.40
C ILE A 56 1.22 5.43 -2.54
N PRO A 57 1.35 4.59 -3.58
CA PRO A 57 2.57 3.84 -3.79
C PRO A 57 3.71 4.83 -4.04
N PRO A 58 4.85 4.68 -3.35
CA PRO A 58 6.03 5.44 -3.74
C PRO A 58 6.39 5.02 -5.17
N ALA A 59 6.79 5.98 -6.01
CA ALA A 59 7.27 5.70 -7.35
C ALA A 59 8.64 5.00 -7.29
N ILE A 60 8.69 3.78 -6.76
CA ILE A 60 9.78 2.86 -6.99
C ILE A 60 9.52 2.25 -8.37
N SER A 61 9.86 3.01 -9.41
CA SER A 61 10.01 2.42 -10.74
C SER A 61 11.24 1.50 -10.66
N GLY A 62 11.02 0.29 -10.15
CA GLY A 62 11.98 -0.80 -10.15
C GLY A 62 12.13 -1.31 -11.56
N THR A 63 12.71 -0.50 -12.44
CA THR A 63 13.47 -1.06 -13.56
C THR A 63 14.78 -1.54 -12.95
N ILE A 64 14.87 -2.84 -12.66
CA ILE A 64 16.15 -3.53 -12.56
C ILE A 64 16.44 -4.13 -13.92
#